data_AF-A0A7L4IY51-F1
#
_entry.id   AF-A0A7L4IY51-F1
#
_cell.length_a   1.000
_cell.length_b   1.000
_cell.length_c   1.000
_cell.angle_alpha   90.00
_cell.angle_beta   90.00
_cell.angle_gamma   90.00
#
_symmetry.space_group_name_H-M   'P 1'
#
loop_
_entity.id
_entity.type
_entity.pdbx_description
1 polymer ?
#
loop_
_entity_poly.entity_id
_entity_poly.type
_entity_poly.pdbx_seq_one_letter_code
_entity_poly.pdbx_strand_id
1 'polypeptide(L)'
;RCLVLDCRPFLAHSAGHIRGALNVRCNTIVRRRAKGAVSLEQILPAEGEVRARLRAGLYAAVVVYDERSPRAEALREDSTVALWPRASPAVPFCSPVITLCASLLAGGYERFSSEYPEFCAKTKSLSNVSPPTSAEPLDLGCSSCGTPFHDQGGPVEILPFLYLGSAYHAARRDMLDALGITALLNVSSDCPNHFEGHYQYKCIPVEDNHKADISSWFMEAIEYIDSVKECCGRVLVHCQAGISRSATICLAYLMMKKRVKLEEAFEFVKQRRSIISPNFSFMGQLLQFESQVLATSYAVEAVSPSGTLRERGKATSTPTSQFVFSFPVSVGVHATPSSLPY
;
A
#
# COMPACT_ATOMS: atom_id res chain seq x y z
N ARG A 1 17.66 -14.89 -24.91
CA ARG A 1 17.38 -13.85 -23.90
C ARG A 1 15.88 -13.81 -23.69
N CYS A 2 15.39 -14.28 -22.55
CA CYS A 2 13.95 -14.39 -22.28
C CYS A 2 13.55 -13.42 -21.18
N LEU A 3 12.40 -12.77 -21.34
CA LEU A 3 11.77 -11.98 -20.29
C LEU A 3 10.89 -12.91 -19.46
N VAL A 4 11.11 -13.02 -18.15
CA VAL A 4 10.34 -13.91 -17.28
C VAL A 4 9.40 -13.06 -16.43
N LEU A 5 8.11 -13.42 -16.41
CA LEU A 5 7.04 -12.67 -15.76
C LEU A 5 6.30 -13.55 -14.75
N ASP A 6 6.29 -13.09 -13.50
CA ASP A 6 5.58 -13.71 -12.38
C ASP A 6 4.18 -13.11 -12.26
N CYS A 7 3.16 -13.89 -12.64
CA CYS A 7 1.76 -13.46 -12.64
C CYS A 7 1.05 -13.75 -11.32
N ARG A 8 1.77 -14.22 -10.28
CA ARG A 8 1.20 -14.51 -8.97
C ARG A 8 1.01 -13.23 -8.16
N PRO A 9 0.18 -13.26 -7.09
CA PRO A 9 0.08 -12.15 -6.16
C PRO A 9 1.45 -11.74 -5.61
N PHE A 10 1.63 -10.45 -5.35
CA PHE A 10 2.89 -9.89 -4.85
C PHE A 10 3.45 -10.64 -3.63
N LEU A 11 2.58 -11.10 -2.72
CA LEU A 11 2.98 -11.88 -1.55
C LEU A 11 3.63 -13.22 -1.92
N ALA A 12 3.07 -13.94 -2.90
CA ALA A 12 3.61 -15.21 -3.39
C ALA A 12 4.96 -15.01 -4.10
N HIS A 13 5.06 -13.95 -4.92
CA HIS A 13 6.31 -13.54 -5.56
C HIS A 13 7.39 -13.18 -4.52
N SER A 14 7.01 -12.46 -3.47
CA SER A 14 7.93 -12.04 -2.39
C SER A 14 8.41 -13.21 -1.53
N ALA A 15 7.56 -14.22 -1.30
CA ALA A 15 7.93 -15.44 -0.59
C ALA A 15 8.99 -16.25 -1.38
N GLY A 16 8.88 -16.26 -2.70
CA GLY A 16 9.95 -16.69 -3.57
C GLY A 16 9.51 -16.72 -5.03
N HIS A 17 10.44 -16.54 -5.96
CA HIS A 17 10.18 -16.41 -7.39
C HIS A 17 11.36 -16.93 -8.22
N ILE A 18 11.19 -17.11 -9.52
CA ILE A 18 12.30 -17.47 -10.43
C ILE A 18 13.25 -16.27 -10.51
N ARG A 19 14.56 -16.49 -10.37
CA ARG A 19 15.56 -15.40 -10.39
C ARG A 19 15.43 -14.58 -11.67
N GLY A 20 15.37 -13.26 -11.53
CA GLY A 20 15.19 -12.34 -12.65
C GLY A 20 13.76 -12.28 -13.20
N ALA A 21 12.78 -12.96 -12.59
CA ALA A 21 11.38 -12.81 -12.94
C ALA A 21 10.82 -11.50 -12.37
N LEU A 22 10.02 -10.80 -13.18
CA LEU A 22 9.37 -9.55 -12.80
C LEU A 22 7.93 -9.83 -12.38
N ASN A 23 7.52 -9.34 -11.22
CA ASN A 23 6.12 -9.41 -10.82
C ASN A 23 5.25 -8.50 -11.67
N VAL A 24 4.20 -9.09 -12.25
CA VAL A 24 3.28 -8.46 -13.18
C VAL A 24 2.25 -7.65 -12.38
N ARG A 25 2.25 -6.32 -12.51
CA ARG A 25 1.33 -5.41 -11.78
C ARG A 25 -0.06 -5.34 -12.43
N CYS A 26 -0.68 -6.47 -12.74
CA CYS A 26 -2.02 -6.49 -13.32
C CYS A 26 -3.10 -6.68 -12.27
N ASN A 27 -3.60 -5.57 -11.70
CA ASN A 27 -4.76 -5.61 -10.83
C ASN A 27 -6.07 -5.66 -11.65
N THR A 28 -7.18 -5.98 -10.99
CA THR A 28 -8.53 -6.05 -11.60
C THR A 28 -8.98 -4.71 -12.21
N ILE A 29 -8.43 -3.57 -11.79
CA ILE A 29 -8.68 -2.24 -12.37
C ILE A 29 -8.01 -2.10 -13.73
N VAL A 30 -6.72 -2.43 -13.86
CA VAL A 30 -5.97 -2.39 -15.13
C VAL A 30 -6.69 -3.25 -16.17
N ARG A 31 -7.19 -4.42 -15.74
CA ARG A 31 -8.01 -5.29 -16.58
C ARG A 31 -9.34 -4.68 -17.02
N ARG A 32 -10.08 -4.05 -16.11
CA ARG A 32 -11.35 -3.36 -16.42
C ARG A 32 -11.14 -2.18 -17.38
N ARG A 33 -10.03 -1.46 -17.26
CA ARG A 33 -9.70 -0.30 -18.12
C ARG A 33 -9.23 -0.70 -19.52
N ALA A 34 -8.66 -1.90 -19.68
CA ALA A 34 -8.04 -2.34 -20.93
C ALA A 34 -8.95 -3.07 -21.94
N LYS A 35 -10.26 -3.19 -21.66
CA LYS A 35 -11.27 -3.79 -22.58
C LYS A 35 -10.83 -5.08 -23.31
N GLY A 36 -10.05 -5.94 -22.65
CA GLY A 36 -9.65 -7.26 -23.18
C GLY A 36 -8.25 -7.38 -23.80
N ALA A 37 -7.50 -6.29 -23.97
CA ALA A 37 -6.10 -6.36 -24.44
C ALA A 37 -5.21 -5.38 -23.65
N VAL A 38 -4.29 -5.92 -22.85
CA VAL A 38 -3.33 -5.11 -22.07
C VAL A 38 -1.97 -5.16 -22.75
N SER A 39 -1.34 -4.00 -23.01
CA SER A 39 0.00 -3.98 -23.60
C SER A 39 1.08 -4.27 -22.55
N LEU A 40 2.18 -4.93 -22.95
CA LEU A 40 3.31 -5.24 -22.07
C LEU A 40 3.83 -4.01 -21.31
N GLU A 41 3.85 -2.84 -21.96
CA GLU A 41 4.34 -1.60 -21.36
C GLU A 41 3.50 -1.14 -20.16
N GLN A 42 2.19 -1.43 -20.17
CA GLN A 42 1.25 -1.06 -19.10
C GLN A 42 1.36 -1.95 -17.86
N ILE A 43 1.91 -3.15 -18.01
CA ILE A 43 1.97 -4.15 -16.94
C ILE A 43 3.37 -4.28 -16.36
N LEU A 44 4.39 -3.95 -17.15
CA LEU A 44 5.77 -3.91 -16.71
C LEU A 44 6.02 -2.72 -15.76
N PRO A 45 6.82 -2.91 -14.69
CA PRO A 45 7.24 -1.85 -13.78
C PRO A 45 7.78 -0.62 -14.52
N ALA A 46 7.67 0.56 -13.88
CA ALA A 46 8.06 1.84 -14.47
C ALA A 46 9.56 2.02 -14.75
N GLU A 47 10.38 1.12 -14.23
CA GLU A 47 11.83 1.15 -14.39
C GLU A 47 12.26 1.03 -15.85
N GLY A 48 13.03 2.03 -16.31
CA GLY A 48 13.26 2.31 -17.72
C GLY A 48 14.04 1.25 -18.48
N GLU A 49 14.87 0.43 -17.80
CA GLU A 49 15.77 -0.50 -18.49
C GLU A 49 15.01 -1.65 -19.17
N VAL A 50 14.05 -2.28 -18.48
CA VAL A 50 13.30 -3.42 -19.04
C VAL A 50 12.44 -2.98 -20.22
N ARG A 51 11.75 -1.83 -20.11
CA ARG A 51 10.96 -1.27 -21.21
C ARG A 51 11.82 -0.81 -22.38
N ALA A 52 12.96 -0.18 -22.13
CA ALA A 52 13.90 0.21 -23.17
C ALA A 52 14.42 -1.02 -23.94
N ARG A 53 14.78 -2.09 -23.21
CA ARG A 53 15.24 -3.36 -23.80
C ARG A 53 14.15 -4.08 -24.58
N LEU A 54 12.90 -3.99 -24.12
CA LEU A 54 11.74 -4.51 -24.84
C LEU A 54 11.53 -3.75 -26.15
N ARG A 55 11.55 -2.41 -26.13
CA ARG A 55 11.43 -1.56 -27.33
C ARG A 55 12.58 -1.75 -28.31
N ALA A 56 13.78 -2.01 -27.80
CA ALA A 56 14.96 -2.31 -28.60
C ALA A 56 15.00 -3.75 -29.15
N GLY A 57 13.97 -4.57 -28.90
CA GLY A 57 13.90 -5.95 -29.41
C GLY A 57 14.96 -6.89 -28.81
N LEU A 58 15.47 -6.60 -27.62
CA LEU A 58 16.55 -7.36 -27.00
C LEU A 58 16.10 -8.67 -26.31
N TYR A 59 14.80 -8.94 -26.30
CA TYR A 59 14.20 -10.20 -25.85
C TYR A 59 13.79 -11.04 -27.05
N ALA A 60 14.07 -12.33 -26.99
CA ALA A 60 13.68 -13.30 -28.01
C ALA A 60 12.34 -14.00 -27.69
N ALA A 61 11.96 -14.03 -26.41
CA ALA A 61 10.72 -14.64 -25.95
C ALA A 61 10.28 -14.05 -24.60
N VAL A 62 9.00 -14.20 -24.28
CA VAL A 62 8.41 -13.89 -22.96
C VAL A 62 7.89 -15.18 -22.33
N VAL A 63 8.33 -15.48 -21.11
CA VAL A 63 7.82 -16.62 -20.33
C VAL A 63 6.97 -16.07 -19.20
N VAL A 64 5.72 -16.52 -19.12
CA VAL A 64 4.78 -16.16 -18.04
C VAL A 64 4.51 -17.38 -17.18
N TYR A 65 4.29 -17.19 -15.88
CA TYR A 65 3.92 -18.28 -14.98
C TYR A 65 2.99 -17.82 -13.85
N ASP A 66 2.10 -18.71 -13.39
CA ASP A 66 1.34 -18.56 -12.15
C ASP A 66 1.81 -19.58 -11.09
N GLU A 67 1.00 -19.86 -10.08
CA GLU A 67 1.40 -20.78 -9.01
C GLU A 67 1.51 -22.23 -9.49
N ARG A 68 0.53 -22.74 -10.26
CA ARG A 68 0.33 -24.19 -10.47
C ARG A 68 -0.24 -24.60 -11.83
N SER A 69 -0.58 -23.69 -12.72
CA SER A 69 -1.33 -24.04 -13.92
C SER A 69 -0.50 -24.90 -14.88
N PRO A 70 -1.00 -26.08 -15.28
CA PRO A 70 -0.23 -27.01 -16.11
C PRO A 70 -0.20 -26.59 -17.58
N ARG A 71 -1.26 -25.97 -18.10
CA ARG A 71 -1.42 -25.56 -19.50
C ARG A 71 -2.38 -24.37 -19.61
N ALA A 72 -2.39 -23.71 -20.77
CA ALA A 72 -3.18 -22.51 -21.02
C ALA A 72 -4.70 -22.74 -20.92
N GLU A 73 -5.16 -23.97 -21.15
CA GLU A 73 -6.56 -24.37 -21.09
C GLU A 73 -7.08 -24.52 -19.64
N ALA A 74 -6.17 -24.70 -18.68
CA ALA A 74 -6.50 -24.82 -17.26
C ALA A 74 -6.52 -23.48 -16.52
N LEU A 75 -6.22 -22.38 -17.22
CA LEU A 75 -6.23 -21.04 -16.64
C LEU A 75 -7.65 -20.57 -16.36
N ARG A 76 -7.90 -20.10 -15.14
CA ARG A 76 -9.14 -19.41 -14.82
C ARG A 76 -9.26 -18.13 -15.67
N GLU A 77 -10.46 -17.81 -16.13
CA GLU A 77 -10.72 -16.58 -16.92
C GLU A 77 -10.33 -15.30 -16.17
N ASP A 78 -10.31 -15.35 -14.83
CA ASP A 78 -9.88 -14.28 -13.95
C ASP A 78 -8.36 -14.27 -13.64
N SER A 79 -7.56 -15.19 -14.19
CA SER A 79 -6.10 -15.22 -13.97
C SER A 79 -5.37 -14.11 -14.72
N THR A 80 -4.32 -13.53 -14.11
CA THR A 80 -3.42 -12.56 -14.77
C THR A 80 -2.71 -13.17 -15.97
N VAL A 81 -2.45 -14.48 -15.95
CA VAL A 81 -1.88 -15.22 -17.08
C VAL A 81 -2.88 -15.33 -18.24
N ALA A 82 -4.20 -15.33 -17.97
CA ALA A 82 -5.23 -15.42 -19.02
C ALA A 82 -5.34 -14.15 -19.88
N LEU A 83 -4.75 -13.03 -19.43
CA LEU A 83 -4.60 -11.82 -20.24
C LEU A 83 -3.54 -11.95 -21.33
N TRP A 84 -2.75 -13.02 -21.26
CA TRP A 84 -1.74 -13.32 -22.24
C TRP A 84 -2.33 -14.12 -23.40
N PRO A 85 -2.03 -13.78 -24.67
CA PRO A 85 -2.57 -14.51 -25.81
C PRO A 85 -2.34 -16.01 -25.67
N ARG A 86 -3.43 -16.79 -25.79
CA ARG A 86 -3.37 -18.24 -25.94
C ARG A 86 -2.48 -18.53 -27.15
N ALA A 87 -1.42 -19.28 -26.95
CA ALA A 87 -0.34 -19.46 -27.91
C ALA A 87 -0.84 -19.80 -29.33
N SER A 88 -0.82 -18.83 -30.26
CA SER A 88 -0.67 -19.01 -31.73
C SER A 88 -0.56 -17.65 -32.45
N PRO A 89 0.01 -17.62 -33.67
CA PRO A 89 1.31 -17.05 -33.95
C PRO A 89 1.32 -15.51 -33.93
N ALA A 90 2.44 -14.98 -33.47
CA ALA A 90 2.98 -13.71 -33.90
C ALA A 90 2.04 -12.48 -33.88
N VAL A 91 1.68 -12.01 -32.68
CA VAL A 91 0.98 -10.74 -32.53
C VAL A 91 2.01 -9.61 -32.35
N PRO A 92 1.92 -8.49 -33.08
CA PRO A 92 2.86 -7.38 -32.99
C PRO A 92 2.62 -6.60 -31.68
N PHE A 93 3.33 -6.99 -30.62
CA PHE A 93 3.07 -6.48 -29.27
C PHE A 93 3.84 -5.19 -28.91
N CYS A 94 4.78 -4.74 -29.74
CA CYS A 94 5.56 -3.52 -29.47
C CYS A 94 5.72 -2.55 -30.65
N SER A 95 5.45 -2.97 -31.88
CA SER A 95 5.52 -2.22 -33.16
C SER A 95 5.34 -3.26 -34.28
N PRO A 96 4.92 -2.93 -35.52
CA PRO A 96 4.84 -3.88 -36.64
C PRO A 96 6.13 -4.70 -36.95
N VAL A 97 7.24 -4.45 -36.26
CA VAL A 97 8.57 -5.02 -36.52
C VAL A 97 9.00 -6.09 -35.50
N ILE A 98 8.39 -6.18 -34.32
CA ILE A 98 8.85 -7.09 -33.24
C ILE A 98 7.75 -8.09 -32.88
N THR A 99 7.98 -9.34 -33.26
CA THR A 99 7.16 -10.49 -32.91
C THR A 99 7.80 -11.25 -31.75
N LEU A 100 7.19 -11.20 -30.56
CA LEU A 100 7.65 -11.97 -29.40
C LEU A 100 6.79 -13.22 -29.23
N CYS A 101 7.42 -14.39 -29.30
CA CYS A 101 6.79 -15.63 -28.88
C CYS A 101 6.65 -15.63 -27.37
N ALA A 102 5.51 -16.07 -26.88
CA ALA A 102 5.27 -16.09 -25.47
C ALA A 102 4.61 -17.38 -25.00
N SER A 103 5.12 -17.87 -23.88
CA SER A 103 4.94 -19.25 -23.46
C SER A 103 4.63 -19.31 -21.97
N LEU A 104 3.67 -20.17 -21.63
CA LEU A 104 3.35 -20.48 -20.25
C LEU A 104 4.34 -21.51 -19.70
N LEU A 105 4.87 -21.27 -18.51
CA LEU A 105 5.62 -22.26 -17.76
C LEU A 105 4.67 -23.33 -17.21
N ALA A 106 4.71 -24.52 -17.80
CA ALA A 106 3.83 -25.62 -17.42
C ALA A 106 4.08 -26.06 -15.97
N GLY A 107 3.03 -26.02 -15.15
CA GLY A 107 3.07 -26.36 -13.72
C GLY A 107 3.43 -25.20 -12.80
N GLY A 108 3.58 -23.99 -13.34
CA GLY A 108 3.79 -22.77 -12.58
C GLY A 108 5.07 -22.75 -11.74
N TYR A 109 5.09 -21.85 -10.76
CA TYR A 109 6.22 -21.69 -9.84
C TYR A 109 6.42 -22.92 -8.94
N GLU A 110 5.34 -23.58 -8.49
CA GLU A 110 5.43 -24.74 -7.59
C GLU A 110 6.29 -25.85 -8.22
N ARG A 111 5.95 -26.26 -9.44
CA ARG A 111 6.70 -27.29 -10.17
C ARG A 111 8.13 -26.86 -10.46
N PHE A 112 8.32 -25.64 -10.96
CA PHE A 112 9.65 -25.14 -11.30
C PHE A 112 10.56 -25.04 -10.07
N SER A 113 10.03 -24.57 -8.94
CA SER A 113 10.80 -24.39 -7.71
C SER A 113 11.17 -25.71 -7.02
N SER A 114 10.49 -26.80 -7.38
CA SER A 114 10.78 -28.17 -6.96
C SER A 114 11.84 -28.82 -7.85
N GLU A 115 11.71 -28.66 -9.18
CA GLU A 115 12.64 -29.24 -10.16
C GLU A 115 13.97 -28.46 -10.27
N TYR A 116 13.95 -27.14 -10.07
CA TYR A 116 15.07 -26.22 -10.29
C TYR A 116 15.25 -25.19 -9.15
N PRO A 117 15.45 -25.64 -7.89
CA PRO A 117 15.50 -24.77 -6.72
C PRO A 117 16.62 -23.71 -6.76
N GLU A 118 17.75 -23.98 -7.42
CA GLU A 118 18.91 -23.10 -7.58
C GLU A 118 18.62 -21.87 -8.46
N PHE A 119 17.61 -21.98 -9.33
CA PHE A 119 17.14 -20.89 -10.17
C PHE A 119 16.01 -20.08 -9.53
N CYS A 120 15.65 -20.38 -8.28
CA CYS A 120 14.69 -19.60 -7.50
C CYS A 120 15.39 -18.68 -6.49
N ALA A 121 14.86 -17.47 -6.36
CA ALA A 121 15.07 -16.65 -5.18
C ALA A 121 13.99 -17.04 -4.18
N LYS A 122 14.37 -17.72 -3.09
CA LYS A 122 13.47 -18.04 -1.98
C LYS A 122 13.87 -17.18 -0.79
N THR A 123 12.92 -16.53 -0.13
CA THR A 123 13.15 -16.08 1.25
C THR A 123 13.15 -17.36 2.11
N LYS A 124 14.16 -17.54 2.96
CA LYS A 124 14.31 -18.79 3.73
C LYS A 124 13.08 -18.99 4.63
N SER A 125 12.17 -19.85 4.18
CA SER A 125 11.10 -20.43 4.98
C SER A 125 11.64 -21.66 5.71
N LEU A 126 11.27 -21.81 6.98
CA LEU A 126 11.67 -22.89 7.87
C LEU A 126 11.15 -24.25 7.40
N SER A 127 12.04 -25.15 6.98
CA SER A 127 11.91 -26.59 7.25
C SER A 127 13.21 -27.34 6.95
N ASN A 128 13.52 -28.26 7.87
CA ASN A 128 14.52 -29.33 7.85
C ASN A 128 15.93 -29.02 8.38
N VAL A 129 16.13 -29.52 9.61
CA VAL A 129 17.39 -29.71 10.33
C VAL A 129 18.13 -30.93 9.79
N SER A 130 19.45 -30.79 9.51
CA SER A 130 20.54 -31.72 9.91
C SER A 130 21.93 -31.15 9.51
N PRO A 131 23.03 -31.45 10.23
CA PRO A 131 24.37 -30.80 10.12
C PRO A 131 25.33 -31.61 9.20
N PRO A 132 26.65 -31.33 9.00
CA PRO A 132 27.58 -30.36 9.67
C PRO A 132 28.64 -29.63 8.77
N THR A 133 29.46 -28.81 9.44
CA THR A 133 30.93 -28.55 9.26
C THR A 133 31.47 -27.33 8.47
N SER A 134 32.35 -26.62 9.20
CA SER A 134 33.54 -25.81 8.84
C SER A 134 33.42 -24.37 8.30
N ALA A 135 33.75 -23.45 9.22
CA ALA A 135 34.72 -22.35 9.11
C ALA A 135 34.35 -21.04 8.36
N GLU A 136 33.88 -20.05 9.16
CA GLU A 136 34.21 -18.59 9.22
C GLU A 136 34.15 -17.68 7.97
N PRO A 137 34.03 -16.32 8.09
CA PRO A 137 33.79 -15.49 9.29
C PRO A 137 32.60 -14.49 9.20
N LEU A 138 31.98 -14.28 10.36
CA LEU A 138 31.38 -13.05 10.92
C LEU A 138 30.70 -12.02 9.99
N ASP A 139 29.36 -12.06 9.96
CA ASP A 139 28.54 -10.84 9.90
C ASP A 139 27.41 -10.94 10.94
N LEU A 140 27.32 -9.93 11.81
CA LEU A 140 26.52 -9.90 13.05
C LEU A 140 25.02 -9.70 12.74
N GLY A 141 24.37 -10.73 12.21
CA GLY A 141 22.92 -10.84 12.13
C GLY A 141 22.42 -11.98 13.02
N CYS A 142 21.91 -11.67 14.21
CA CYS A 142 21.31 -12.67 15.11
C CYS A 142 20.09 -13.32 14.45
N SER A 143 20.33 -14.44 13.76
CA SER A 143 19.30 -15.25 13.06
C SER A 143 18.49 -16.14 14.02
N SER A 144 18.44 -15.79 15.31
CA SER A 144 17.73 -16.55 16.35
C SER A 144 16.55 -15.79 16.96
N CYS A 145 16.27 -14.57 16.54
CA CYS A 145 15.09 -13.86 17.01
C CYS A 145 13.93 -14.18 16.05
N GLY A 146 12.81 -14.70 16.57
CA GLY A 146 11.59 -15.02 15.82
C GLY A 146 10.88 -13.78 15.26
N THR A 147 11.63 -12.77 14.83
CA THR A 147 11.14 -11.54 14.23
C THR A 147 10.71 -11.82 12.80
N PRO A 148 9.51 -11.37 12.38
CA PRO A 148 9.12 -11.47 10.98
C PRO A 148 10.17 -10.82 10.08
N PHE A 149 10.44 -11.40 8.90
CA PHE A 149 11.46 -10.91 7.96
C PHE A 149 11.31 -9.42 7.60
N HIS A 150 10.07 -8.92 7.57
CA HIS A 150 9.76 -7.53 7.25
C HIS A 150 9.95 -6.55 8.44
N ASP A 151 10.24 -7.09 9.61
CA ASP A 151 10.60 -6.40 10.84
C ASP A 151 12.09 -6.63 11.20
N GLN A 152 12.87 -7.20 10.27
CA GLN A 152 14.33 -7.19 10.35
C GLN A 152 14.82 -5.77 10.08
N GLY A 153 14.81 -4.94 11.13
CA GLY A 153 15.11 -3.51 11.10
C GLY A 153 14.40 -2.77 12.24
N GLY A 154 14.43 -1.44 12.20
CA GLY A 154 13.62 -0.59 13.07
C GLY A 154 12.48 0.09 12.31
N PRO A 155 11.64 0.90 12.99
CA PRO A 155 10.76 1.85 12.35
C PRO A 155 11.50 2.67 11.31
N VAL A 156 10.82 3.00 10.22
CA VAL A 156 11.39 3.85 9.18
C VAL A 156 10.99 5.29 9.43
N GLU A 157 11.94 6.21 9.26
CA GLU A 157 11.66 7.65 9.32
C GLU A 157 10.98 8.09 8.01
N ILE A 158 9.75 8.58 8.10
CA ILE A 158 9.02 9.17 6.98
C ILE A 158 9.32 10.67 6.92
N LEU A 159 9.23 11.35 8.06
CA LEU A 159 9.65 12.74 8.27
C LEU A 159 10.42 12.79 9.61
N PRO A 160 11.18 13.87 9.91
CA PRO A 160 11.98 13.96 11.13
C PRO A 160 11.23 13.66 12.45
N PHE A 161 9.91 13.87 12.46
CA PHE A 161 9.02 13.64 13.59
C PHE A 161 8.03 12.47 13.39
N LEU A 162 7.99 11.83 12.22
CA LEU A 162 6.99 10.83 11.86
C LEU A 162 7.65 9.53 11.42
N TYR A 163 7.44 8.47 12.19
CA TYR A 163 7.98 7.14 11.95
C TYR A 163 6.85 6.14 11.63
N LEU A 164 7.15 5.15 10.79
CA LEU A 164 6.24 4.07 10.43
C LEU A 164 6.81 2.71 10.87
N GLY A 165 6.01 1.91 11.55
CA GLY A 165 6.43 0.58 12.02
C GLY A 165 5.30 -0.43 12.22
N SER A 166 5.69 -1.59 12.74
CA SER A 166 4.81 -2.69 13.14
C SER A 166 4.63 -2.74 14.65
N ALA A 167 3.78 -3.66 15.14
CA ALA A 167 3.59 -3.90 16.56
C ALA A 167 4.88 -4.42 17.21
N TYR A 168 5.71 -5.15 16.46
CA TYR A 168 7.03 -5.59 16.94
C TYR A 168 7.91 -4.38 17.29
N HIS A 169 7.97 -3.38 16.42
CA HIS A 169 8.75 -2.17 16.70
C HIS A 169 8.17 -1.38 17.90
N ALA A 170 6.85 -1.30 18.01
CA ALA A 170 6.18 -0.63 19.13
C ALA A 170 6.41 -1.33 20.49
N ALA A 171 6.77 -2.62 20.47
CA ALA A 171 7.11 -3.40 21.65
C ALA A 171 8.59 -3.28 22.08
N ARG A 172 9.41 -2.49 21.38
CA ARG A 172 10.87 -2.37 21.61
C ARG A 172 11.24 -1.02 22.20
N ARG A 173 11.14 -0.89 23.54
CA ARG A 173 11.46 0.35 24.27
C ARG A 173 12.86 0.89 23.96
N ASP A 174 13.86 0.01 23.92
CA ASP A 174 15.24 0.35 23.58
C ASP A 174 15.35 1.07 22.23
N MET A 175 14.60 0.59 21.25
CA MET A 175 14.53 1.15 19.91
C MET A 175 13.75 2.48 19.88
N LEU A 176 12.62 2.55 20.59
CA LEU A 176 11.83 3.78 20.71
C LEU A 176 12.63 4.91 21.37
N ASP A 177 13.37 4.59 22.44
CA ASP A 177 14.21 5.55 23.16
C ASP A 177 15.40 6.02 22.30
N ALA A 178 16.07 5.10 21.59
CA ALA A 178 17.16 5.45 20.68
C ALA A 178 16.71 6.36 19.52
N LEU A 179 15.49 6.15 19.02
CA LEU A 179 14.85 7.01 18.03
C LEU A 179 14.19 8.25 18.65
N GLY A 180 14.29 8.42 19.98
CA GLY A 180 13.63 9.43 20.80
C GLY A 180 12.18 9.68 20.42
N ILE A 181 11.43 8.59 20.26
CA ILE A 181 9.98 8.59 20.14
C ILE A 181 9.39 9.09 21.45
N THR A 182 8.45 10.03 21.38
CA THR A 182 7.74 10.60 22.52
C THR A 182 6.27 10.15 22.55
N ALA A 183 5.75 9.70 21.42
CA ALA A 183 4.35 9.34 21.23
C ALA A 183 4.16 8.16 20.28
N LEU A 184 3.08 7.38 20.48
CA LEU A 184 2.69 6.26 19.62
C LEU A 184 1.24 6.40 19.19
N LEU A 185 1.01 6.26 17.88
CA LEU A 185 -0.31 6.14 17.28
C LEU A 185 -0.54 4.67 16.87
N ASN A 186 -1.34 3.96 17.66
CA ASN A 186 -1.70 2.57 17.43
C ASN A 186 -2.96 2.49 16.56
N VAL A 187 -2.79 2.06 15.31
CA VAL A 187 -3.87 1.94 14.31
C VAL A 187 -4.28 0.47 14.19
N SER A 188 -4.70 -0.12 15.30
CA SER A 188 -5.14 -1.51 15.39
C SER A 188 -6.09 -1.72 16.56
N SER A 189 -7.07 -2.61 16.41
CA SER A 189 -7.91 -3.11 17.49
C SER A 189 -7.21 -4.15 18.36
N ASP A 190 -6.25 -4.90 17.80
CA ASP A 190 -5.75 -6.14 18.41
C ASP A 190 -4.30 -6.04 18.89
N CYS A 191 -3.67 -4.87 18.73
CA CYS A 191 -2.30 -4.64 19.22
C CYS A 191 -2.35 -3.96 20.59
N PRO A 192 -1.71 -4.52 21.64
CA PRO A 192 -1.63 -3.86 22.93
C PRO A 192 -0.64 -2.68 22.92
N ASN A 193 -0.87 -1.72 23.81
CA ASN A 193 0.11 -0.68 24.14
C ASN A 193 1.06 -1.22 25.21
N HIS A 194 2.36 -1.26 24.94
CA HIS A 194 3.33 -1.92 25.82
C HIS A 194 3.89 -1.03 26.93
N PHE A 195 3.87 0.29 26.74
CA PHE A 195 4.62 1.24 27.57
C PHE A 195 3.77 2.45 27.96
N GLU A 196 2.50 2.22 28.29
CA GLU A 196 1.61 3.28 28.80
C GLU A 196 2.24 3.95 30.04
N GLY A 197 2.09 5.27 30.13
CA GLY A 197 2.75 6.10 31.16
C GLY A 197 4.19 6.53 30.84
N HIS A 198 4.89 5.88 29.90
CA HIS A 198 6.22 6.30 29.45
C HIS A 198 6.18 7.11 28.16
N TYR A 199 5.30 6.73 27.23
CA TYR A 199 5.02 7.50 26.01
C TYR A 199 3.56 7.95 26.01
N GLN A 200 3.27 9.00 25.24
CA GLN A 200 1.89 9.37 24.94
C GLN A 200 1.31 8.37 23.94
N TYR A 201 0.09 7.90 24.18
CA TYR A 201 -0.58 6.97 23.28
C TYR A 201 -1.88 7.56 22.74
N LYS A 202 -2.17 7.25 21.48
CA LYS A 202 -3.50 7.35 20.90
C LYS A 202 -3.82 6.07 20.14
N CYS A 203 -5.04 5.57 20.31
CA CYS A 203 -5.50 4.34 19.67
C CYS A 203 -6.62 4.66 18.68
N ILE A 204 -6.49 4.12 17.47
CA ILE A 204 -7.51 4.13 16.42
C ILE A 204 -7.87 2.65 16.16
N PRO A 205 -8.98 2.16 16.72
CA PRO A 205 -9.33 0.73 16.71
C PRO A 205 -9.91 0.33 15.35
N VAL A 206 -9.04 0.21 14.35
CA VAL A 206 -9.40 -0.14 12.97
C VAL A 206 -8.84 -1.50 12.60
N GLU A 207 -9.70 -2.36 12.06
CA GLU A 207 -9.32 -3.65 11.48
C GLU A 207 -8.78 -3.50 10.05
N ASP A 208 -7.87 -4.39 9.63
CA ASP A 208 -7.31 -4.37 8.28
C ASP A 208 -8.14 -5.19 7.29
N ASN A 209 -9.37 -4.75 7.05
CA ASN A 209 -10.28 -5.43 6.13
C ASN A 209 -11.02 -4.43 5.23
N HIS A 210 -11.69 -4.94 4.20
CA HIS A 210 -12.35 -4.12 3.18
C HIS A 210 -13.59 -3.37 3.68
N LYS A 211 -14.17 -3.76 4.82
CA LYS A 211 -15.37 -3.14 5.42
C LYS A 211 -15.02 -1.99 6.37
N ALA A 212 -13.78 -1.94 6.85
CA ALA A 212 -13.35 -0.92 7.78
C ALA A 212 -13.30 0.46 7.10
N ASP A 213 -13.87 1.47 7.77
CA ASP A 213 -13.71 2.87 7.41
C ASP A 213 -12.56 3.47 8.21
N ILE A 214 -11.41 3.61 7.57
CA ILE A 214 -10.23 4.26 8.15
C ILE A 214 -10.23 5.77 7.86
N SER A 215 -11.00 6.22 6.86
CA SER A 215 -11.01 7.61 6.40
C SER A 215 -11.63 8.57 7.41
N SER A 216 -12.62 8.13 8.17
CA SER A 216 -13.21 8.88 9.28
C SER A 216 -12.20 9.25 10.37
N TRP A 217 -11.09 8.52 10.45
CA TRP A 217 -10.02 8.75 11.43
C TRP A 217 -8.87 9.62 10.91
N PHE A 218 -8.85 9.98 9.62
CA PHE A 218 -7.72 10.71 9.04
C PHE A 218 -7.45 12.04 9.74
N MET A 219 -8.48 12.87 9.94
CA MET A 219 -8.30 14.17 10.58
C MET A 219 -7.79 14.03 12.02
N GLU A 220 -8.39 13.12 12.79
CA GLU A 220 -8.00 12.87 14.18
C GLU A 220 -6.56 12.35 14.30
N ALA A 221 -6.15 11.46 13.39
CA ALA A 221 -4.77 10.97 13.31
C ALA A 221 -3.79 12.09 12.93
N ILE A 222 -4.16 12.94 11.96
CA ILE A 222 -3.33 14.03 11.47
C ILE A 222 -3.13 15.09 12.56
N GLU A 223 -4.18 15.46 13.27
CA GLU A 223 -4.13 16.40 14.40
C GLU A 223 -3.25 15.88 15.53
N TYR A 224 -3.32 14.58 15.84
CA TYR A 224 -2.45 13.96 16.83
C TYR A 224 -0.97 13.98 16.41
N ILE A 225 -0.67 13.68 15.15
CA ILE A 225 0.71 13.75 14.64
C ILE A 225 1.23 15.18 14.72
N ASP A 226 0.41 16.17 14.37
CA ASP A 226 0.79 17.58 14.44
C ASP A 226 0.98 18.08 15.87
N SER A 227 0.15 17.68 16.83
CA SER A 227 0.33 18.09 18.22
C SER A 227 1.65 17.55 18.79
N VAL A 228 2.03 16.32 18.45
CA VAL A 228 3.34 15.77 18.83
C VAL A 228 4.48 16.57 18.20
N LYS A 229 4.36 16.91 16.91
CA LYS A 229 5.35 17.72 16.19
C LYS A 229 5.49 19.12 16.80
N GLU A 230 4.38 19.77 17.16
CA GLU A 230 4.36 21.11 17.78
C GLU A 230 5.03 21.12 19.16
N CYS A 231 4.94 20.02 19.90
CA CYS A 231 5.69 19.80 21.13
C CYS A 231 7.15 19.37 20.91
N CYS A 232 7.68 19.50 19.68
CA CYS A 232 9.02 19.05 19.29
C CYS A 232 9.28 17.55 19.57
N GLY A 233 8.21 16.75 19.58
CA GLY A 233 8.26 15.31 19.79
C GLY A 233 8.40 14.52 18.49
N ARG A 234 8.45 13.20 18.63
CA ARG A 234 8.48 12.25 17.51
C ARG A 234 7.43 11.16 17.74
N VAL A 235 6.64 10.88 16.71
CA VAL A 235 5.56 9.89 16.77
C VAL A 235 5.89 8.65 15.94
N LEU A 236 5.66 7.48 16.51
CA LEU A 236 5.60 6.22 15.78
C LEU A 236 4.14 5.89 15.46
N VAL A 237 3.80 5.85 14.18
CA VAL A 237 2.52 5.30 13.70
C VAL A 237 2.72 3.83 13.39
N HIS A 238 1.98 2.96 14.06
CA HIS A 238 2.09 1.52 13.88
C HIS A 238 0.73 0.83 13.79
N CYS A 239 0.74 -0.37 13.23
CA CYS A 239 -0.36 -1.32 13.29
C CYS A 239 0.25 -2.71 13.53
N GLN A 240 -0.47 -3.81 13.23
CA GLN A 240 0.10 -5.14 13.42
C GLN A 240 1.41 -5.37 12.65
N ALA A 241 1.39 -5.22 11.32
CA ALA A 241 2.54 -5.54 10.45
C ALA A 241 3.28 -4.31 9.88
N GLY A 242 2.73 -3.10 10.06
CA GLY A 242 3.28 -1.90 9.44
C GLY A 242 3.20 -1.91 7.91
N ILE A 243 2.18 -2.55 7.35
CA ILE A 243 2.00 -2.74 5.89
C ILE A 243 0.83 -1.90 5.35
N SER A 244 -0.34 -1.98 6.00
CA SER A 244 -1.60 -1.42 5.49
C SER A 244 -2.07 -0.23 6.34
N ARG A 245 -2.76 -0.47 7.46
CA ARG A 245 -3.38 0.57 8.33
C ARG A 245 -2.48 1.77 8.66
N SER A 246 -1.31 1.53 9.27
CA SER A 246 -0.39 2.61 9.64
C SER A 246 0.19 3.32 8.43
N ALA A 247 0.49 2.60 7.35
CA ALA A 247 0.93 3.20 6.09
C ALA A 247 -0.16 4.11 5.50
N THR A 248 -1.42 3.70 5.52
CA THR A 248 -2.56 4.52 5.10
C THR A 248 -2.61 5.86 5.84
N ILE A 249 -2.44 5.84 7.17
CA ILE A 249 -2.40 7.09 7.97
C ILE A 249 -1.22 7.98 7.56
N CYS A 250 -0.02 7.42 7.37
CA CYS A 250 1.13 8.20 6.90
C CYS A 250 0.88 8.83 5.52
N LEU A 251 0.23 8.12 4.59
CA LEU A 251 -0.12 8.64 3.27
C LEU A 251 -1.13 9.78 3.38
N ALA A 252 -2.19 9.63 4.17
CA ALA A 252 -3.16 10.68 4.44
C ALA A 252 -2.50 11.94 5.02
N TYR A 253 -1.58 11.76 5.97
CA TYR A 253 -0.81 12.86 6.55
C TYR A 253 0.01 13.62 5.51
N LEU A 254 0.75 12.91 4.65
CA LEU A 254 1.55 13.53 3.59
C LEU A 254 0.67 14.31 2.61
N MET A 255 -0.44 13.75 2.15
CA MET A 255 -1.35 14.47 1.24
C MET A 255 -1.89 15.76 1.87
N MET A 256 -2.34 15.70 3.12
CA MET A 256 -2.93 16.86 3.80
C MET A 256 -1.89 17.94 4.15
N LYS A 257 -0.76 17.54 4.75
CA LYS A 257 0.22 18.48 5.34
C LYS A 257 1.35 18.85 4.40
N LYS A 258 1.66 18.01 3.42
CA LYS A 258 2.68 18.30 2.38
C LYS A 258 2.08 18.64 1.02
N ARG A 259 0.75 18.55 0.87
CA ARG A 259 0.04 18.90 -0.38
C ARG A 259 0.55 18.13 -1.61
N VAL A 260 0.99 16.90 -1.40
CA VAL A 260 1.43 15.99 -2.47
C VAL A 260 0.27 15.08 -2.88
N LYS A 261 0.32 14.58 -4.10
CA LYS A 261 -0.64 13.58 -4.59
C LYS A 261 -0.45 12.24 -3.90
N LEU A 262 -1.49 11.40 -3.92
CA LEU A 262 -1.45 10.05 -3.37
C LEU A 262 -0.32 9.22 -3.99
N GLU A 263 -0.14 9.30 -5.30
CA GLU A 263 0.93 8.59 -6.01
C GLU A 263 2.32 8.99 -5.50
N GLU A 264 2.55 10.29 -5.33
CA GLU A 264 3.83 10.83 -4.84
C GLU A 264 4.07 10.44 -3.38
N ALA A 265 3.04 10.55 -2.53
CA ALA A 265 3.09 10.10 -1.15
C ALA A 265 3.38 8.60 -1.06
N PHE A 266 2.73 7.80 -1.92
CA PHE A 266 2.89 6.36 -1.96
C PHE A 266 4.31 5.95 -2.29
N GLU A 267 4.86 6.48 -3.39
CA GLU A 267 6.24 6.21 -3.80
C GLU A 267 7.24 6.67 -2.73
N PHE A 268 7.02 7.84 -2.11
CA PHE A 268 7.88 8.37 -1.05
C PHE A 268 7.96 7.44 0.17
N VAL A 269 6.83 6.89 0.62
CA VAL A 269 6.80 5.94 1.75
C VAL A 269 7.29 4.56 1.32
N LYS A 270 6.98 4.12 0.09
CA LYS A 270 7.42 2.83 -0.48
C LYS A 270 8.93 2.72 -0.58
N GLN A 271 9.62 3.80 -0.93
CA GLN A 271 11.08 3.86 -0.96
C GLN A 271 11.72 3.64 0.43
N ARG A 272 11.03 4.03 1.50
CA ARG A 272 11.50 3.88 2.88
C ARG A 272 11.12 2.55 3.49
N ARG A 273 9.90 2.06 3.21
CA ARG A 273 9.40 0.74 3.63
C ARG A 273 8.77 0.04 2.43
N SER A 274 9.60 -0.74 1.73
CA SER A 274 9.24 -1.43 0.49
C SER A 274 8.07 -2.41 0.61
N ILE A 275 7.72 -2.82 1.83
CA ILE A 275 6.61 -3.76 2.08
C ILE A 275 5.24 -3.09 2.15
N ILE A 276 5.14 -1.75 2.19
CA ILE A 276 3.82 -1.11 2.35
C ILE A 276 2.88 -1.55 1.23
N SER A 277 1.64 -1.82 1.61
CA SER A 277 0.58 -2.25 0.72
C SER A 277 -0.75 -2.06 1.45
N PRO A 278 -1.27 -0.81 1.54
CA PRO A 278 -2.64 -0.56 1.96
C PRO A 278 -3.60 -1.48 1.24
N ASN A 279 -4.59 -2.01 1.97
CA ASN A 279 -5.62 -2.82 1.35
C ASN A 279 -6.40 -1.98 0.31
N PHE A 280 -7.07 -2.66 -0.61
CA PHE A 280 -7.72 -1.99 -1.74
C PHE A 280 -8.83 -1.02 -1.32
N SER A 281 -9.57 -1.31 -0.24
CA SER A 281 -10.60 -0.42 0.30
C SER A 281 -9.97 0.88 0.82
N PHE A 282 -8.86 0.76 1.57
CA PHE A 282 -8.11 1.90 2.07
C PHE A 282 -7.51 2.73 0.94
N MET A 283 -7.05 2.10 -0.14
CA MET A 283 -6.59 2.82 -1.33
C MET A 283 -7.72 3.65 -1.97
N GLY A 284 -8.94 3.10 -2.05
CA GLY A 284 -10.12 3.84 -2.50
C GLY A 284 -10.46 5.03 -1.60
N GLN A 285 -10.39 4.83 -0.29
CA GLN A 285 -10.60 5.88 0.72
C GLN A 285 -9.54 6.98 0.63
N LEU A 286 -8.27 6.64 0.37
CA LEU A 286 -7.19 7.61 0.15
C LEU A 286 -7.40 8.45 -1.12
N LEU A 287 -7.86 7.85 -2.22
CA LEU A 287 -8.20 8.57 -3.45
C LEU A 287 -9.34 9.59 -3.24
N GLN A 288 -10.35 9.19 -2.46
CA GLN A 288 -11.43 10.09 -2.08
C GLN A 288 -10.92 11.24 -1.21
N PHE A 289 -10.05 10.95 -0.25
CA PHE A 289 -9.45 11.96 0.61
C PHE A 289 -8.53 12.92 -0.16
N GLU A 290 -7.71 12.42 -1.09
CA GLU A 290 -6.88 13.25 -2.00
C GLU A 290 -7.74 14.29 -2.71
N SER A 291 -8.87 13.86 -3.27
CA SER A 291 -9.80 14.72 -3.98
C SER A 291 -10.35 15.83 -3.08
N GLN A 292 -10.60 15.54 -1.80
CA GLN A 292 -11.10 16.52 -0.83
C GLN A 292 -10.02 17.53 -0.47
N VAL A 293 -8.82 17.08 -0.08
CA VAL A 293 -7.78 17.97 0.47
C VAL A 293 -7.03 18.77 -0.59
N LEU A 294 -6.99 18.28 -1.84
CA LEU A 294 -6.35 18.98 -2.96
C LEU A 294 -7.34 19.79 -3.82
N ALA A 295 -8.65 19.52 -3.80
CA ALA A 295 -9.62 20.40 -4.47
C ALA A 295 -9.84 21.71 -3.72
N THR A 296 -9.68 21.73 -2.39
CA THR A 296 -9.87 22.93 -1.56
C THR A 296 -8.90 24.06 -1.90
N SER A 297 -7.81 23.85 -2.66
CA SER A 297 -6.93 24.94 -3.10
C SER A 297 -7.47 25.76 -4.29
N TYR A 298 -8.32 25.20 -5.15
CA TYR A 298 -8.82 25.92 -6.34
C TYR A 298 -10.00 26.85 -6.04
N ALA A 299 -10.69 26.66 -4.90
CA ALA A 299 -11.83 27.50 -4.53
C ALA A 299 -11.42 28.82 -3.85
N VAL A 300 -10.21 28.92 -3.30
CA VAL A 300 -9.78 30.11 -2.52
C VAL A 300 -9.18 31.20 -3.42
N GLU A 301 -8.67 30.86 -4.61
CA GLU A 301 -8.15 31.87 -5.56
C GLU A 301 -9.23 32.56 -6.40
N ALA A 302 -10.47 32.07 -6.39
CA ALA A 302 -11.58 32.64 -7.17
C ALA A 302 -12.35 33.77 -6.45
N VAL A 303 -11.95 34.18 -5.25
CA VAL A 303 -12.58 35.30 -4.52
C VAL A 303 -11.53 36.32 -4.10
N SER A 304 -11.14 37.18 -5.04
CA SER A 304 -10.53 38.48 -4.73
C SER A 304 -11.44 39.60 -5.26
N PRO A 305 -11.91 40.53 -4.42
CA PRO A 305 -12.70 41.67 -4.85
C PRO A 305 -11.77 42.84 -5.21
N SER A 306 -11.88 43.36 -6.43
CA SER A 306 -11.36 44.69 -6.78
C SER A 306 -12.47 45.56 -7.35
N GLY A 307 -12.69 46.72 -6.72
CA GLY A 307 -13.09 47.96 -7.38
C GLY A 307 -14.56 48.37 -7.29
N THR A 308 -14.84 49.31 -6.39
CA THR A 308 -16.03 50.19 -6.27
C THR A 308 -16.28 51.03 -7.55
N LEU A 309 -17.51 51.35 -8.02
CA LEU A 309 -18.43 52.39 -7.51
C LEU A 309 -19.75 52.48 -8.34
N ARG A 310 -20.90 52.67 -7.65
CA ARG A 310 -22.23 53.26 -8.02
C ARG A 310 -23.04 52.62 -9.18
N GLU A 311 -24.36 52.38 -9.08
CA GLU A 311 -25.45 53.29 -8.66
C GLU A 311 -26.74 52.54 -8.21
N ARG A 312 -27.75 53.30 -7.76
CA ARG A 312 -28.89 52.97 -6.88
C ARG A 312 -30.15 52.49 -7.64
N GLY A 313 -30.84 51.48 -7.12
CA GLY A 313 -32.21 51.10 -7.53
C GLY A 313 -32.86 50.01 -6.66
N LYS A 314 -34.12 50.19 -6.28
CA LYS A 314 -34.91 49.46 -5.25
C LYS A 314 -35.34 48.02 -5.63
N ALA A 315 -35.46 47.18 -4.58
CA ALA A 315 -36.60 46.31 -4.20
C ALA A 315 -36.34 44.79 -4.03
N THR A 316 -36.54 44.33 -2.79
CA THR A 316 -37.08 43.01 -2.33
C THR A 316 -36.46 41.69 -2.78
N SER A 317 -35.71 41.03 -1.88
CA SER A 317 -36.00 39.69 -1.31
C SER A 317 -34.83 39.21 -0.43
N THR A 318 -35.14 38.61 0.72
CA THR A 318 -34.21 37.88 1.62
C THR A 318 -34.73 36.44 1.77
N PRO A 319 -33.93 35.50 2.29
CA PRO A 319 -32.52 35.21 2.06
C PRO A 319 -32.34 33.69 1.79
N THR A 320 -31.10 33.18 1.78
CA THR A 320 -30.64 31.89 2.40
C THR A 320 -29.56 31.22 1.55
N SER A 321 -28.35 31.07 2.10
CA SER A 321 -27.63 29.79 2.07
C SER A 321 -26.49 29.82 3.08
N GLN A 322 -26.78 29.30 4.27
CA GLN A 322 -25.81 28.64 5.14
C GLN A 322 -25.55 27.24 4.56
N PHE A 323 -24.30 26.79 4.52
CA PHE A 323 -24.02 25.36 4.53
C PHE A 323 -23.12 25.05 5.73
N VAL A 324 -23.80 24.72 6.83
CA VAL A 324 -23.26 24.10 8.03
C VAL A 324 -23.16 22.60 7.77
N PHE A 325 -22.02 22.00 8.12
CA PHE A 325 -21.81 20.56 8.12
C PHE A 325 -22.61 19.94 9.28
N SER A 326 -23.55 19.05 8.98
CA SER A 326 -24.24 18.26 10.00
C SER A 326 -24.22 16.77 9.61
N PHE A 327 -23.60 15.96 10.47
CA PHE A 327 -23.66 14.51 10.44
C PHE A 327 -24.97 14.02 11.07
N PRO A 328 -25.70 13.06 10.46
CA PRO A 328 -26.73 12.33 11.17
C PRO A 328 -26.15 11.02 11.72
N VAL A 329 -26.03 10.94 13.05
CA VAL A 329 -26.05 9.69 13.80
C VAL A 329 -27.43 9.62 14.47
N SER A 330 -28.22 8.58 14.19
CA SER A 330 -29.35 8.18 15.04
C SER A 330 -29.79 6.74 14.77
N VAL A 331 -29.54 5.89 15.76
CA VAL A 331 -30.48 4.89 16.32
C VAL A 331 -30.12 4.88 17.82
N GLY A 332 -30.95 5.18 18.81
CA GLY A 332 -32.39 5.04 19.00
C GLY A 332 -32.57 4.29 20.33
N VAL A 333 -32.49 4.98 21.47
CA VAL A 333 -32.74 4.40 22.80
C VAL A 333 -34.14 4.81 23.24
N HIS A 334 -35.05 3.84 23.36
CA HIS A 334 -36.39 4.06 23.92
C HIS A 334 -36.32 4.07 25.45
N ALA A 335 -36.83 5.15 26.03
CA ALA A 335 -37.00 5.35 27.46
C ALA A 335 -38.23 4.61 28.01
N THR A 336 -38.09 4.19 29.27
CA THR A 336 -39.13 3.72 30.19
C THR A 336 -40.19 4.79 30.49
N PRO A 337 -41.45 4.42 30.78
CA PRO A 337 -42.37 5.29 31.49
C PRO A 337 -42.51 4.87 32.97
N SER A 338 -42.47 5.88 33.83
CA SER A 338 -42.71 5.84 35.27
C SER A 338 -44.20 5.92 35.62
N SER A 339 -44.66 5.12 36.58
CA SER A 339 -45.59 5.57 37.65
C SER A 339 -45.81 4.49 38.72
N LEU A 340 -45.55 4.85 39.98
CA LEU A 340 -46.10 4.26 41.23
C LEU A 340 -47.62 4.58 41.33
N PRO A 341 -48.47 4.00 42.24
CA PRO A 341 -48.16 3.56 43.62
C PRO A 341 -48.95 2.33 44.19
N TYR A 342 -48.71 2.11 45.50
CA TYR A 342 -49.24 1.18 46.51
C TYR A 342 -48.63 -0.22 46.62
#